data_AF-A0A7K7TJ21-F1
#
_entry.id   AF-A0A7K7TJ21-F1
#
_cell.length_a   1.000
_cell.length_b   1.000
_cell.length_c   1.000
_cell.angle_alpha   90.00
_cell.angle_beta   90.00
_cell.angle_gamma   90.00
#
_symmetry.space_group_name_H-M   'P 1'
#
loop_
_entity.id
_entity.type
_entity.pdbx_description
1 polymer ?
#
loop_
_entity_poly.entity_id
_entity_poly.type
_entity_poly.pdbx_seq_one_letter_code
_entity_poly.pdbx_strand_id
1 'polypeptide(L)' 'CSMEESQNSDLVVQQQLQSREKPYECLECGKRFKWRSWLIRHQQIHSGERP' A
#
# COMPACT_ATOMS: atom_id res chain seq x y z
N CYS A 1 34.53 13.13 -5.97
CA CYS A 1 33.69 14.09 -6.70
C CYS A 1 32.55 13.30 -7.30
N SER A 2 31.29 13.41 -6.90
CA SER A 2 30.58 14.50 -6.25
C SER A 2 29.59 13.89 -5.26
N MET A 3 29.60 14.37 -4.02
CA MET A 3 28.62 13.99 -3.00
C MET A 3 27.48 14.99 -3.07
N GLU A 4 26.54 14.81 -4.01
CA GLU A 4 25.35 15.65 -4.07
C GLU A 4 24.14 14.82 -4.50
N GLU A 5 23.71 13.92 -3.62
CA GLU A 5 22.27 13.59 -3.58
C GLU A 5 21.76 14.10 -2.25
N SER A 6 21.30 15.35 -2.30
CA SER A 6 20.66 16.05 -1.21
C SER A 6 19.63 15.12 -0.58
N GLN A 7 19.80 14.81 0.70
CA GLN A 7 18.84 14.03 1.49
C GLN A 7 17.55 14.86 1.58
N ASN A 8 16.73 14.78 0.53
CA ASN A 8 15.45 15.44 0.45
C ASN A 8 14.52 14.71 1.43
N SER A 9 13.90 15.48 2.30
CA SER A 9 13.03 15.06 3.39
C SER A 9 11.69 14.46 2.91
N ASP A 10 11.71 13.60 1.90
CA ASP A 10 10.52 13.05 1.23
C ASP A 10 10.17 11.61 1.64
N LEU A 11 11.00 10.96 2.48
CA LEU A 11 10.70 9.61 2.97
C LEU A 11 9.60 9.58 4.03
N VAL A 12 9.35 10.69 4.73
CA VAL A 12 8.30 10.77 5.77
C VAL A 12 6.92 10.93 5.12
N VAL A 13 6.85 11.64 3.99
CA VAL A 13 5.59 11.85 3.26
C VAL A 13 5.23 10.62 2.41
N GLN A 14 6.22 9.91 1.82
CA GLN A 14 5.95 8.65 1.11
C GLN A 14 5.37 7.55 2.01
N GLN A 15 5.78 7.47 3.27
CA GLN A 15 5.31 6.45 4.21
C GLN A 15 3.96 6.81 4.87
N GLN A 16 3.70 8.09 5.15
CA GLN A 16 2.48 8.54 5.82
C GLN A 16 1.30 8.78 4.85
N LEU A 17 1.56 9.17 3.59
CA LEU A 17 0.51 9.28 2.56
C LEU A 17 0.06 7.93 2.01
N GLN A 18 0.85 6.88 2.20
CA GLN A 18 0.47 5.51 1.86
C GLN A 18 -0.87 5.09 2.49
N SER A 19 -1.25 5.73 3.60
CA SER A 19 -2.54 5.54 4.28
C SER A 19 -3.68 6.38 3.68
N ARG A 20 -3.42 7.59 3.16
CA ARG A 20 -4.43 8.46 2.53
C ARG A 20 -4.67 8.18 1.05
N GLU A 21 -3.69 7.64 0.34
CA GLU A 21 -3.83 7.31 -1.09
C GLU A 21 -4.46 5.92 -1.34
N LYS A 22 -4.54 5.10 -0.29
CA LYS A 22 -5.06 3.73 -0.33
C LYS A 22 -6.00 3.49 0.85
N PRO A 23 -7.27 3.95 0.77
CA PRO A 23 -8.21 3.84 1.87
C PRO A 23 -8.71 2.40 2.09
N TYR A 24 -8.46 1.50 1.14
CA TYR A 24 -8.98 0.13 1.19
C TYR A 24 -7.94 -0.81 1.80
N GLU A 25 -8.11 -1.19 3.05
CA GLU A 25 -7.21 -2.11 3.76
C GLU A 25 -7.78 -3.52 3.81
N CYS A 26 -6.91 -4.53 3.65
CA CYS A 26 -7.22 -5.92 3.87
C CYS A 26 -7.03 -6.26 5.35
N LEU A 27 -8.10 -6.67 6.02
CA LEU A 27 -8.08 -6.99 7.45
C LEU A 27 -7.28 -8.27 7.78
N GLU A 28 -7.14 -9.17 6.82
CA GLU A 28 -6.41 -10.44 7.01
C GLU A 28 -4.88 -10.24 7.07
N CYS A 29 -4.34 -9.30 6.30
CA CYS A 29 -2.89 -9.14 6.15
C CYS A 29 -2.39 -7.68 6.23
N GLY A 30 -3.26 -6.71 6.48
CA GLY A 30 -2.94 -5.28 6.59
C GLY A 30 -2.56 -4.60 5.27
N LYS A 31 -2.67 -5.28 4.11
CA LYS A 31 -2.31 -4.68 2.81
C LYS A 31 -3.32 -3.61 2.41
N ARG A 32 -2.81 -2.46 1.96
CA ARG A 32 -3.62 -1.32 1.50
C ARG A 32 -3.67 -1.22 -0.02
N PHE A 33 -4.85 -0.90 -0.55
CA PHE A 33 -5.17 -0.79 -1.97
C PHE A 33 -5.76 0.58 -2.30
N LYS A 34 -5.43 1.09 -3.49
CA LYS A 34 -5.95 2.35 -4.01
C LYS A 34 -7.44 2.26 -4.37
N TRP A 35 -7.88 1.06 -4.78
CA TRP A 35 -9.22 0.83 -5.31
C TRP A 35 -9.90 -0.36 -4.62
N ARG A 36 -11.22 -0.23 -4.42
CA ARG A 36 -12.05 -1.31 -3.86
C ARG A 36 -11.98 -2.59 -4.69
N SER A 37 -11.97 -2.48 -6.02
CA SER A 37 -11.88 -3.65 -6.93
C SER A 37 -10.60 -4.46 -6.74
N TRP A 38 -9.48 -3.80 -6.44
CA TRP A 38 -8.22 -4.47 -6.13
C TRP A 38 -8.25 -5.15 -4.76
N LEU A 39 -8.87 -4.52 -3.76
CA LEU A 39 -9.09 -5.15 -2.45
C LEU A 39 -9.97 -6.40 -2.58
N ILE A 40 -11.08 -6.34 -3.31
CA ILE A 40 -11.99 -7.49 -3.49
C ILE A 40 -11.26 -8.67 -4.16
N ARG A 41 -10.55 -8.42 -5.26
CA ARG A 41 -9.72 -9.46 -5.92
C ARG A 41 -8.65 -10.02 -4.99
N HIS A 42 -8.08 -9.17 -4.13
CA HIS A 42 -7.12 -9.61 -3.13
C HIS A 42 -7.77 -10.41 -2.01
N GLN A 43 -9.00 -10.11 -1.58
CA GLN A 43 -9.68 -10.92 -0.56
C GLN A 43 -9.96 -12.34 -1.05
N GLN A 44 -10.24 -12.51 -2.35
CA GLN A 44 -10.44 -13.84 -2.96
C GLN A 44 -9.23 -14.77 -2.82
N ILE A 45 -8.00 -14.23 -2.71
CA ILE A 45 -6.81 -15.07 -2.48
C ILE A 45 -6.70 -15.57 -1.04
N HIS A 46 -7.29 -14.87 -0.07
CA HIS A 46 -7.31 -15.27 1.35
C HIS A 46 -8.43 -16.22 1.64
N SER A 47 -9.60 -15.96 1.06
CA SER A 47 -10.74 -16.86 1.18
C SER A 47 -10.35 -18.28 0.79
N GLY A 48 -9.39 -18.46 -0.14
CA GLY A 48 -8.99 -19.80 -0.57
C GLY A 48 -10.16 -20.62 -1.10
N GLU A 49 -11.31 -19.97 -1.33
CA GLU A 49 -12.59 -20.59 -1.63
C GLU A 49 -12.57 -21.00 -3.11
N ARG A 50 -11.94 -22.15 -3.31
CA ARG A 50 -12.39 -23.17 -4.26
C ARG A 50 -12.74 -24.40 -3.43
N PRO A 51 -13.72 -25.17 -3.88
CA PRO A 51 -15.18 -24.99 -3.75
C PRO A 51 -15.74 -25.48 -2.40
#